data_AF-A0A2N9VVG3-F1
#
_entry.id   AF-A0A2N9VVG3-F1
#
_cell.length_a   1.000
_cell.length_b   1.000
_cell.length_c   1.000
_cell.angle_alpha   90.00
_cell.angle_beta   90.00
_cell.angle_gamma   90.00
#
_symmetry.space_group_name_H-M   'P 1'
#
loop_
_entity.id
_entity.type
_entity.pdbx_description
1 polymer ?
#
loop_
_entity_poly.entity_id
_entity_poly.type
_entity_poly.pdbx_seq_one_letter_code
_entity_poly.pdbx_strand_id
1 'polypeptide(L)' 'MKNRILLENYFFSEDLEAQIAAFVNHYNHRRYHESIGNLTPADVYFGRGQTILLQRERIKRDTIKLRRLQHRRQAA' A
#
# COMPACT_ATOMS: atom_id res chain seq x y z
N MET A 1 -19.60 8.12 -18.40
CA MET A 1 -18.56 7.88 -19.43
C MET A 1 -17.75 6.65 -19.01
N LYS A 2 -18.16 5.44 -19.40
CA LYS A 2 -17.57 4.16 -18.92
C LYS A 2 -17.44 3.09 -20.04
N ASN A 3 -17.38 3.48 -21.31
CA ASN A 3 -17.34 2.55 -22.45
C ASN A 3 -16.21 2.88 -23.43
N ARG A 4 -14.96 3.00 -22.94
CA ARG A 4 -13.78 2.98 -23.81
C ARG A 4 -12.80 1.95 -23.24
N ILE A 5 -12.64 0.85 -23.96
CA ILE A 5 -11.57 -0.12 -23.72
C ILE A 5 -10.41 0.33 -24.60
N LEU A 6 -9.37 0.89 -23.98
CA LEU A 6 -8.11 1.15 -24.65
C LEU A 6 -7.35 -0.18 -24.68
N LEU A 7 -7.25 -0.79 -25.85
CA LEU A 7 -6.41 -1.97 -26.05
C LEU A 7 -5.00 -1.50 -26.35
N GLU A 8 -4.07 -1.76 -25.44
CA GLU A 8 -2.65 -1.70 -25.74
C GLU A 8 -2.29 -2.99 -26.50
N ASN A 9 -1.94 -2.85 -27.78
CA ASN A 9 -1.48 -3.97 -28.59
C ASN A 9 0.03 -4.11 -28.41
N TYR A 10 0.46 -5.32 -28.08
CA TYR A 10 1.88 -5.67 -27.98
C TYR A 10 2.34 -6.19 -29.34
N PHE A 11 3.35 -5.53 -29.90
CA PHE A 11 3.92 -5.91 -31.19
C PHE A 11 4.98 -7.01 -31.05
N PHE A 12 5.53 -7.19 -29.84
CA PHE A 12 6.50 -8.23 -29.48
C PHE A 12 6.10 -8.92 -28.17
N SER A 13 6.38 -10.22 -28.06
CA SER A 13 6.08 -11.03 -26.87
C SER A 13 6.82 -10.53 -25.63
N GLU A 14 8.05 -10.07 -25.81
CA GLU A 14 8.95 -9.59 -24.78
C GLU A 14 8.38 -8.34 -24.07
N ASP A 15 7.72 -7.46 -24.83
CA ASP A 15 7.07 -6.27 -24.27
C ASP A 15 5.88 -6.65 -23.38
N LEU A 16 5.10 -7.66 -23.79
CA LEU A 16 4.01 -8.17 -22.98
C LEU A 16 4.52 -8.82 -21.69
N GLU A 17 5.57 -9.63 -21.78
CA GLU A 17 6.20 -10.25 -20.61
C GLU A 17 6.73 -9.19 -19.64
N ALA A 18 7.40 -8.15 -20.16
CA ALA A 18 7.91 -7.05 -19.35
C ALA A 18 6.78 -6.28 -18.66
N GLN A 19 5.69 -6.00 -19.36
CA GLN A 19 4.52 -5.31 -18.77
C GLN A 19 3.82 -6.17 -17.71
N ILE A 20 3.65 -7.47 -17.95
CA ILE A 20 3.08 -8.39 -16.96
C ILE A 20 3.99 -8.45 -15.72
N ALA A 21 5.30 -8.58 -15.89
CA ALA A 21 6.25 -8.60 -14.79
C ALA A 21 6.20 -7.30 -13.96
N ALA A 22 6.11 -6.15 -14.63
CA ALA A 22 5.95 -4.85 -13.97
C ALA A 22 4.64 -4.78 -13.17
N PHE A 23 3.53 -5.26 -13.75
CA PHE A 23 2.24 -5.32 -13.06
C PHE A 23 2.29 -6.21 -11.82
N VAL A 24 2.81 -7.43 -11.95
CA VAL A 24 2.95 -8.39 -10.85
C VAL A 24 3.81 -7.80 -9.73
N ASN A 25 4.93 -7.17 -10.07
CA ASN A 25 5.79 -6.50 -9.09
C ASN A 25 5.04 -5.40 -8.34
N HIS A 26 4.35 -4.53 -9.07
CA HIS A 26 3.58 -3.44 -8.47
C HIS A 26 2.48 -3.98 -7.55
N TYR A 27 1.67 -4.92 -8.03
CA TYR A 27 0.53 -5.45 -7.30
C TYR A 27 0.95 -6.16 -6.02
N ASN A 28 1.99 -6.99 -6.09
CA ASN A 28 2.42 -7.84 -4.97
C ASN A 28 3.32 -7.13 -3.96
N HIS A 29 4.16 -6.18 -4.40
CA HIS A 29 5.21 -5.61 -3.55
C HIS A 29 5.06 -4.11 -3.27
N ARG A 30 4.27 -3.38 -4.05
CA ARG A 30 4.19 -1.90 -3.93
C ARG A 30 2.79 -1.40 -3.60
N ARG A 31 1.75 -2.09 -4.06
CA ARG A 31 0.36 -1.71 -3.84
C ARG A 31 -0.13 -2.22 -2.49
N TYR A 32 -0.65 -1.30 -1.69
CA TYR A 32 -1.41 -1.63 -0.48
C TYR A 32 -2.86 -1.96 -0.84
N HIS A 33 -3.44 -2.96 -0.17
CA HIS A 33 -4.83 -3.36 -0.39
C HIS A 33 -5.63 -3.25 0.89
N GLU A 34 -6.78 -2.58 0.80
CA GLU A 34 -7.64 -2.28 1.97
C GLU A 34 -8.17 -3.55 2.64
N SER A 35 -8.54 -4.57 1.86
CA SER A 35 -9.06 -5.84 2.35
C SER A 35 -8.10 -6.62 3.25
N ILE A 36 -6.80 -6.34 3.17
CA ILE A 36 -5.75 -6.95 4.01
C ILE A 36 -5.10 -5.94 4.94
N GLY A 37 -5.87 -4.93 5.38
CA GLY A 37 -5.41 -3.96 6.36
C GLY A 37 -4.38 -2.97 5.81
N ASN A 38 -4.47 -2.65 4.51
CA ASN A 38 -3.50 -1.81 3.81
C ASN A 38 -2.07 -2.35 3.90
N LEU A 39 -1.93 -3.67 3.79
CA LEU A 39 -0.66 -4.36 3.60
C LEU A 39 -0.44 -4.68 2.12
N THR A 40 0.81 -4.97 1.74
CA THR A 40 1.08 -5.54 0.42
C THR A 40 0.81 -7.04 0.44
N PRO A 41 0.44 -7.67 -0.68
CA PRO A 41 0.26 -9.13 -0.73
C PRO A 41 1.52 -9.88 -0.31
N ALA A 42 2.70 -9.38 -0.68
CA ALA A 42 3.98 -9.95 -0.26
C ALA A 42 4.16 -9.92 1.27
N ASP A 43 3.80 -8.83 1.95
CA ASP A 43 3.91 -8.76 3.42
C ASP A 43 3.02 -9.79 4.12
N VAL A 44 1.84 -10.06 3.55
CA VAL A 44 0.94 -11.11 4.06
C VAL A 44 1.52 -12.49 3.77
N TYR A 45 1.95 -12.75 2.53
CA TYR A 45 2.51 -14.04 2.12
C TYR A 45 3.75 -14.43 2.95
N PHE A 46 4.65 -13.48 3.20
CA PHE A 46 5.85 -13.71 4.01
C PHE A 46 5.59 -13.61 5.53
N GLY A 47 4.33 -13.52 5.97
CA GLY A 47 3.97 -13.52 7.40
C GLY A 47 4.37 -12.28 8.20
N ARG A 48 4.75 -11.19 7.52
CA ARG A 48 5.19 -9.91 8.16
C ARG A 48 4.03 -9.01 8.56
N GLY A 49 2.80 -9.34 8.14
CA GLY A 49 1.63 -8.49 8.29
C GLY A 49 1.34 -8.05 9.72
N GLN A 50 1.33 -8.99 10.67
CA GLN A 50 1.00 -8.67 12.07
C GLN A 50 2.01 -7.69 12.69
N THR A 51 3.30 -7.89 12.43
CA THR A 51 4.37 -7.01 12.93
C THR A 51 4.22 -5.58 12.40
N ILE A 52 3.92 -5.42 11.10
CA ILE A 52 3.70 -4.11 10.47
C ILE A 52 2.49 -3.41 11.11
N LEU A 53 1.38 -4.13 11.30
CA LEU A 53 0.17 -3.56 11.88
C LEU A 53 0.39 -3.10 13.33
N LEU A 54 1.08 -3.90 14.15
CA LEU A 54 1.42 -3.53 15.52
C LEU A 54 2.31 -2.27 15.59
N GLN A 55 3.30 -2.17 14.70
CA GLN A 55 4.17 -1.00 14.64
C GLN A 55 3.39 0.26 14.24
N ARG A 56 2.50 0.17 13.23
CA ARG A 56 1.64 1.28 12.80
C ARG A 56 0.71 1.76 13.91
N GLU A 57 0.13 0.81 14.64
CA GLU A 57 -0.77 1.08 15.77
C GLU A 57 -0.04 1.89 16.86
N ARG A 58 1.16 1.45 17.24
CA ARG A 58 2.02 2.16 18.21
C ARG A 58 2.32 3.59 17.77
N ILE A 59 2.79 3.77 16.52
CA ILE A 59 3.11 5.10 15.97
C ILE A 59 1.88 6.02 15.98
N LYS A 60 0.70 5.49 15.62
CA LYS A 60 -0.55 6.24 15.63
C LYS A 60 -0.90 6.73 17.03
N ARG A 61 -0.81 5.87 18.05
CA ARG A 61 -1.04 6.24 19.46
C ARG A 61 -0.09 7.34 19.92
N ASP A 62 1.20 7.17 19.66
CA ASP A 62 2.23 8.13 20.06
C ASP A 62 2.02 9.49 19.41
N THR A 63 1.68 9.50 18.11
CA THR A 63 1.41 10.73 17.35
C THR A 63 0.18 11.47 17.88
N ILE A 64 -0.90 10.75 18.20
CA ILE A 64 -2.12 11.35 18.79
C ILE A 64 -1.81 11.93 20.17
N LYS A 65 -1.04 11.21 21.00
CA LYS A 65 -0.64 11.69 22.34
C LYS A 65 0.18 12.97 22.24
N LEU A 66 1.16 13.03 21.34
CA LEU A 66 1.98 14.22 21.11
C LEU A 66 1.12 15.40 20.66
N ARG A 67 0.22 15.20 19.70
CA ARG A 67 -0.70 16.24 19.21
C ARG A 67 -1.56 16.81 20.34
N ARG A 68 -2.11 15.95 21.21
CA ARG A 68 -2.89 16.39 22.38
C ARG A 68 -2.07 17.18 23.40
N LEU A 69 -0.78 16.86 23.57
CA LEU A 69 0.10 17.62 24.44
C LEU A 69 0.39 19.01 23.87
N GLN A 70 0.71 19.10 22.57
CA GLN A 70 0.97 20.37 21.89
C GLN A 70 -0.24 21.30 21.95
N HIS A 71 -1.45 20.77 21.68
CA HIS A 71 -2.68 21.54 21.77
C HIS A 71 -2.92 22.11 23.18
N ARG A 72 -2.69 21.32 24.24
CA ARG A 72 -2.84 21.79 25.63
C ARG A 72 -1.84 22.88 25.98
N ARG A 73 -0.60 22.81 25.47
CA ARG A 73 0.41 23.85 25.66
C ARG A 73 0.08 25.15 24.95
N GLN A 74 -0.60 25.09 23.80
CA GLN A 74 -1.01 26.28 23.05
C GLN A 74 -2.25 26.97 23.65
N ALA A 75 -3.08 26.22 24.38
CA ALA A 75 -4.29 26.74 25.03
C ALA A 75 -4.05 27.28 26.46
N ALA A 76 -2.82 27.19 26.97
CA ALA A 76 -2.37 27.73 28.25
C ALA A 76 -1.58 29.02 28.00
#